data_AF-W5NWL6-F1
#
_entry.id   AF-W5NWL6-F1
#
_cell.length_a   1.000
_cell.length_b   1.000
_cell.length_c   1.000
_cell.angle_alpha   90.00
_cell.angle_beta   90.00
_cell.angle_gamma   90.00
#
_symmetry.space_group_name_H-M   'P 1'
#
loop_
_entity.id
_entity.type
_entity.pdbx_description
1 polymer ?
#
loop_
_entity_poly.entity_id
_entity_poly.type
_entity_poly.pdbx_seq_one_letter_code
_entity_poly.pdbx_strand_id
1 'polypeptide(L)'
;MFNRWLNPLFKIGHKRKLEEDDMYSVLPEDRSQHLGEELQGYWDQEVSRAQQDAWEPSLMKAIIKCYGKSYLVLGMLTFLENRQILKVLDLWRLLFF
;
A
#
# COMPACT_ATOMS: atom_id res chain seq x y z
N MET A 1 7.91 10.61 -9.67
CA MET A 1 9.14 10.42 -8.85
C MET A 1 10.16 9.64 -9.68
N PHE A 2 11.44 10.05 -9.73
CA PHE A 2 12.48 9.31 -10.46
C PHE A 2 13.25 8.40 -9.49
N ASN A 3 13.23 7.08 -9.72
CA ASN A 3 13.86 6.06 -8.87
C ASN A 3 15.39 5.98 -9.08
N ARG A 4 16.10 7.08 -8.80
CA ARG A 4 17.56 7.17 -9.02
C ARG A 4 18.38 6.16 -8.20
N TRP A 5 17.81 5.61 -7.13
CA TRP A 5 18.42 4.61 -6.26
C TRP A 5 18.55 3.22 -6.92
N LEU A 6 17.80 2.93 -7.99
CA LEU A 6 17.90 1.68 -8.74
C LEU A 6 19.09 1.62 -9.72
N ASN A 7 19.62 2.78 -10.10
CA ASN A 7 20.73 2.91 -11.04
C ASN A 7 21.97 2.04 -10.70
N PRO A 8 22.47 1.97 -9.46
CA PRO A 8 23.57 1.08 -9.10
C PRO A 8 23.24 -0.41 -9.30
N LEU A 9 22.01 -0.84 -8.97
CA LEU A 9 21.59 -2.24 -9.14
C LEU A 9 21.59 -2.65 -10.63
N PHE A 10 21.08 -1.78 -11.50
CA PHE A 10 21.11 -2.00 -12.94
C PHE A 10 22.54 -2.06 -13.51
N LYS A 11 23.48 -1.27 -12.97
CA LYS A 11 24.89 -1.33 -13.37
C LYS A 11 25.55 -2.66 -13.00
N ILE A 12 25.19 -3.24 -11.85
CA ILE A 12 25.70 -4.55 -11.40
C ILE A 12 25.11 -5.66 -12.27
N GLY A 13 23.78 -5.66 -12.44
CA GLY A 13 23.06 -6.63 -13.28
C GLY A 13 23.49 -6.61 -14.76
N HIS A 14 23.98 -5.47 -15.25
CA HIS A 14 24.53 -5.36 -16.61
C HIS A 14 25.93 -6.01 -16.75
N LYS A 15 26.71 -6.06 -15.66
CA LYS A 15 28.07 -6.64 -15.66
C LYS A 15 28.08 -8.12 -15.33
N ARG A 16 27.16 -8.58 -14.47
CA ARG A 16 27.05 -9.96 -14.00
C ARG A 16 25.61 -10.29 -13.60
N LYS A 17 25.29 -11.58 -13.47
CA LYS A 17 24.03 -12.03 -12.87
C LYS A 17 24.00 -11.63 -11.39
N LEU A 18 22.85 -11.12 -10.93
CA LEU A 18 22.65 -10.68 -9.55
C LEU A 18 22.61 -11.89 -8.60
N GLU A 19 23.27 -11.74 -7.46
CA GLU A 19 23.26 -12.69 -6.35
C GLU A 19 22.39 -12.15 -5.20
N GLU A 20 22.05 -13.01 -4.23
CA GLU A 20 21.21 -12.63 -3.08
C GLU A 20 21.85 -11.51 -2.25
N ASP A 21 23.17 -11.53 -2.10
CA ASP A 21 23.96 -10.51 -1.39
C ASP A 21 23.95 -9.13 -2.09
N ASP A 22 23.65 -9.08 -3.41
CA ASP A 22 23.51 -7.82 -4.14
C ASP A 22 22.14 -7.16 -3.92
N MET A 23 21.17 -7.87 -3.33
CA MET A 23 19.84 -7.36 -3.07
C MET A 23 19.84 -6.46 -1.84
N TYR A 24 19.14 -5.32 -1.95
CA TYR A 24 18.93 -4.47 -0.79
C TYR A 24 18.14 -5.23 0.28
N SER A 25 18.60 -5.14 1.52
CA SER A 25 17.86 -5.63 2.67
C SER A 25 16.52 -4.91 2.75
N VAL A 26 15.47 -5.64 3.12
CA VAL A 26 14.16 -5.03 3.40
C VAL A 26 14.34 -3.97 4.47
N LEU A 27 13.85 -2.76 4.21
CA LEU A 27 13.87 -1.68 5.20
C LEU A 27 13.20 -2.19 6.48
N PRO A 28 13.69 -1.80 7.68
CA PRO A 28 13.06 -2.18 8.94
C PRO A 28 11.54 -1.95 8.97
N GLU A 29 11.09 -0.89 8.31
CA GLU A 29 9.70 -0.45 8.19
C GLU A 29 8.87 -1.34 7.25
N ASP A 30 9.50 -1.94 6.24
CA ASP A 30 8.86 -2.84 5.25
C ASP A 30 8.86 -4.30 5.72
N ARG A 31 9.42 -4.59 6.90
CA ARG A 31 9.41 -5.95 7.44
C ARG A 31 7.99 -6.36 7.84
N SER A 32 7.59 -7.56 7.41
CA SER A 32 6.30 -8.17 7.75
C SER A 32 6.05 -8.28 9.25
N GLN A 33 7.11 -8.32 10.05
CA GLN A 33 7.03 -8.33 11.51
C GLN A 33 6.30 -7.10 12.06
N HIS A 34 6.63 -5.89 11.57
CA HIS A 34 6.02 -4.66 12.07
C HIS A 34 4.51 -4.61 11.76
N LEU A 35 4.14 -5.01 10.53
CA LEU A 35 2.75 -5.14 10.09
C LEU A 35 1.97 -6.17 10.93
N GLY A 36 2.62 -7.28 11.29
CA GLY A 36 2.05 -8.31 12.16
C GLY A 36 1.81 -7.80 13.57
N GLU A 37 2.79 -7.11 14.17
CA GLU A 37 2.69 -6.53 15.52
C GLU A 37 1.59 -5.47 15.59
N GLU A 38 1.46 -4.61 14.58
CA GLU A 38 0.40 -3.59 14.53
C GLU A 38 -0.99 -4.24 14.41
N LEU A 39 -1.15 -5.22 13.52
CA LEU A 39 -2.41 -5.95 13.35
C LEU A 39 -2.79 -6.71 14.63
N GLN A 40 -1.83 -7.32 15.31
CA GLN A 40 -2.03 -8.01 16.59
C GLN A 40 -2.60 -7.04 17.64
N GLY A 41 -2.05 -5.83 17.75
CA GLY A 41 -2.56 -4.81 18.68
C GLY A 41 -4.01 -4.39 18.37
N TYR A 42 -4.36 -4.24 17.09
CA TYR A 42 -5.75 -3.96 16.69
C TYR A 42 -6.69 -5.13 16.92
N TRP A 43 -6.22 -6.37 16.75
CA TRP A 43 -6.97 -7.59 17.03
C TRP A 43 -7.30 -7.71 18.52
N ASP A 44 -6.32 -7.51 19.40
CA ASP A 44 -6.51 -7.58 20.85
C ASP A 44 -7.53 -6.53 21.32
N GLN A 45 -7.51 -5.34 20.72
CA GLN A 45 -8.50 -4.30 20.99
C GLN A 45 -9.92 -4.68 20.53
N GLU A 46 -10.05 -5.32 19.36
CA GLU A 46 -11.35 -5.81 18.85
C GLU A 46 -11.89 -6.93 19.75
N VAL A 47 -11.06 -7.88 20.17
CA VAL A 47 -11.43 -8.96 21.09
C VAL A 47 -11.90 -8.41 22.43
N SER A 48 -11.17 -7.45 23.01
CA SER A 48 -11.55 -6.84 24.29
C SER A 48 -12.91 -6.11 24.21
N ARG A 49 -13.20 -5.43 23.09
CA ARG A 49 -14.49 -4.76 22.86
C ARG A 49 -15.62 -5.75 22.63
N ALA A 50 -15.37 -6.76 21.80
CA ALA A 50 -16.34 -7.81 21.50
C ALA A 50 -16.78 -8.57 22.77
N GLN A 51 -15.85 -8.80 23.71
CA GLN A 51 -16.15 -9.35 25.03
C GLN A 51 -17.03 -8.43 25.90
N GLN A 52 -16.82 -7.11 25.85
CA GLN A 52 -17.62 -6.13 26.59
C GLN A 52 -19.04 -5.99 26.02
N ASP A 53 -19.16 -5.98 24.70
CA ASP A 53 -20.42 -5.76 23.99
C ASP A 53 -21.19 -7.07 23.69
N ALA A 54 -20.68 -8.22 24.15
CA ALA A 54 -21.19 -9.58 23.91
C ALA A 54 -21.40 -9.91 22.42
N TRP A 55 -20.52 -9.39 21.55
CA TRP A 55 -20.54 -9.58 20.10
C TRP A 55 -19.39 -10.47 19.64
N GLU A 56 -19.49 -11.00 18.43
CA GLU A 56 -18.44 -11.83 17.83
C GLU A 56 -17.31 -10.92 17.27
N PRO A 57 -16.04 -11.15 17.65
CA PRO A 57 -14.92 -10.38 17.13
C PRO A 57 -14.72 -10.67 15.64
N SER A 58 -14.48 -9.62 14.84
CA SER A 58 -14.29 -9.77 13.39
C SER A 58 -12.89 -9.35 12.97
N LEU A 59 -12.14 -10.30 12.41
CA LEU A 59 -10.80 -10.03 11.88
C LEU A 59 -10.82 -8.99 10.75
N MET A 60 -11.87 -9.01 9.93
CA MET A 60 -12.04 -8.05 8.84
C MET A 60 -12.14 -6.61 9.37
N LYS A 61 -12.80 -6.39 10.51
CA LYS A 61 -12.87 -5.06 11.15
C LYS A 61 -11.50 -4.61 11.64
N ALA A 62 -10.71 -5.50 12.24
CA ALA A 62 -9.35 -5.20 12.68
C ALA A 62 -8.44 -4.81 11.50
N ILE A 63 -8.51 -5.56 10.39
CA ILE A 63 -7.75 -5.27 9.16
C ILE A 63 -8.15 -3.91 8.56
N ILE A 64 -9.45 -3.64 8.42
CA ILE A 64 -9.95 -2.36 7.88
C ILE A 64 -9.53 -1.20 8.79
N LYS A 65 -9.52 -1.39 10.10
CA LYS A 65 -9.14 -0.34 11.06
C LYS A 65 -7.63 -0.04 11.03
N CYS A 66 -6.81 -1.07 10.84
CA CYS A 66 -5.36 -0.96 10.72
C CYS A 66 -4.96 -0.28 9.40
N TYR A 67 -5.42 -0.82 8.27
CA TYR A 67 -4.90 -0.42 6.96
C TYR A 67 -5.82 0.47 6.13
N GLY A 68 -7.09 0.60 6.51
CA GLY A 68 -8.10 1.30 5.72
C GLY A 68 -7.74 2.75 5.43
N LYS A 69 -7.12 3.47 6.37
CA LYS A 69 -6.68 4.86 6.14
C LYS A 69 -5.64 4.96 5.03
N SER A 70 -4.62 4.11 5.05
CA SER A 70 -3.55 4.09 4.06
C SER A 70 -4.09 3.73 2.68
N TYR A 71 -4.96 2.73 2.59
CA TYR A 71 -5.63 2.36 1.34
C TYR A 71 -6.60 3.44 0.84
N LEU A 72 -7.29 4.17 1.73
CA LEU A 72 -8.14 5.30 1.35
C LEU A 72 -7.33 6.43 0.72
N VAL A 73 -6.18 6.79 1.30
CA VAL A 73 -5.30 7.82 0.73
C VAL A 73 -4.78 7.37 -0.64
N LEU A 74 -4.32 6.13 -0.76
CA LEU A 74 -3.87 5.56 -2.04
C LEU A 74 -5.00 5.57 -3.10
N GLY A 75 -6.21 5.20 -2.68
CA GLY A 75 -7.41 5.22 -3.52
C GLY A 75 -7.78 6.63 -3.98
N MET A 76 -7.70 7.63 -3.10
CA MET A 76 -7.92 9.04 -3.47
C MET A 76 -6.86 9.54 -4.46
N LEU A 77 -5.58 9.23 -4.24
CA LEU A 77 -4.50 9.59 -5.17
C LEU A 77 -4.72 8.95 -6.54
N THR A 78 -5.03 7.66 -6.57
CA THR A 78 -5.34 6.93 -7.80
C THR A 78 -6.55 7.53 -8.53
N PHE A 79 -7.59 7.91 -7.80
CA PHE A 79 -8.77 8.56 -8.37
C PHE A 79 -8.45 9.93 -8.99
N LEU A 80 -7.64 10.74 -8.31
CA LEU A 80 -7.20 12.05 -8.81
C LEU A 80 -6.30 11.92 -10.04
N GLU A 81 -5.43 10.92 -10.09
CA GLU A 81 -4.62 10.62 -11.27
C GLU A 81 -5.48 10.12 -12.46
N ASN A 82 -6.52 9.33 -12.18
CA ASN A 82 -7.48 8.83 -13.16
C ASN A 82 -8.51 9.88 -13.64
N ARG A 83 -8.28 11.18 -13.39
CA ARG A 83 -8.94 12.27 -14.12
C ARG A 83 -8.69 12.24 -15.64
N GLN A 84 -7.91 11.28 -16.15
CA GLN A 84 -7.89 10.88 -17.56
C GLN A 84 -9.30 10.64 -18.14
N ILE A 85 -10.25 10.08 -17.36
CA ILE A 85 -11.63 9.87 -17.82
C ILE A 85 -12.34 11.21 -18.08
N LEU A 86 -12.14 12.19 -17.20
CA LEU A 86 -12.66 13.55 -17.37
C LEU A 86 -11.99 14.24 -18.57
N LYS A 87 -10.68 14.06 -18.76
CA LYS A 87 -9.97 14.56 -19.96
C LYS A 87 -10.52 13.96 -21.26
N VAL A 88 -10.85 12.67 -21.28
CA VAL A 88 -11.43 12.01 -22.46
C VAL A 88 -12.83 12.57 -22.75
N LEU A 89 -13.66 12.78 -21.72
CA LEU A 89 -14.97 13.43 -21.85
C LEU A 89 -14.87 14.90 -22.32
N ASP A 90 -13.91 15.65 -21.81
CA ASP A 90 -13.66 17.04 -22.22
C ASP A 90 -13.13 17.12 -23.67
N LEU A 91 -12.25 16.19 -24.08
CA LEU A 91 -11.78 16.09 -25.47
C LEU A 91 -12.90 15.70 -26.43
N TRP A 92 -13.78 14.77 -26.04
CA TRP A 92 -14.99 14.45 -26.81
C TRP A 92 -15.91 15.65 -26.95
N ARG A 93 -16.08 16.44 -25.87
CA ARG A 93 -16.90 17.66 -25.89
C ARG A 93 -16.32 18.76 -26.79
N LEU A 94 -14.99 18.86 -26.93
CA LEU A 94 -14.32 19.82 -27.81
C LEU A 94 -14.26 19.40 -29.28
N LEU A 95 -14.38 18.09 -29.58
CA LEU A 95 -14.31 17.55 -30.94
C LEU A 95 -15.69 17.41 -31.60
N PHE A 96 -16.76 17.24 -30.80
CA PHE A 96 -18.12 16.97 -31.28
C PHE A 96 -19.15 18.05 -30.91
N PHE A 97 -18.72 19.15 -30.28
CA PHE A 97 -19.53 20.34 -30.00
C PHE A 97 -18.69 21.58 -30.29
#